data_AF-A0A8T5QYX4-F1
#
_entry.id   AF-A0A8T5QYX4-F1
#
_cell.length_a   1.000
_cell.length_b   1.000
_cell.length_c   1.000
_cell.angle_alpha   90.00
_cell.angle_beta   90.00
_cell.angle_gamma   90.00
#
_symmetry.space_group_name_H-M   'P 1'
#
loop_
_entity.id
_entity.type
_entity.pdbx_description
1 polymer ?
#
loop_
_entity_poly.entity_id
_entity_poly.type
_entity_poly.pdbx_seq_one_letter_code
_entity_poly.pdbx_strand_id
1 'polypeptide(L)'
;MNEFTDALSKIAPIYNIMLSFVVFYMLYILILGKTRKTKSYLKPWKYFYVAITLFIIEEIITLLKFFKILSDATIPRTFNASIELIIIILFVFMLKLEIMHIEDEQKDNTKETVVKKIVKKSSKKKK
;
A
#
# COMPACT_ATOMS: atom_id res chain seq x y z
N MET A 1 33.58 21.72 -3.72
CA MET A 1 32.22 21.16 -3.68
C MET A 1 31.36 22.02 -4.57
N ASN A 2 30.62 21.43 -5.51
CA ASN A 2 29.83 22.17 -6.49
C ASN A 2 28.59 22.73 -5.79
N GLU A 3 28.34 24.03 -5.86
CA GLU A 3 27.14 24.65 -5.24
C GLU A 3 25.83 23.96 -5.65
N PHE A 4 25.83 23.39 -6.85
CA PHE A 4 24.73 22.58 -7.38
C PHE A 4 24.41 21.34 -6.52
N THR A 5 25.41 20.59 -6.04
CA THR A 5 25.18 19.39 -5.22
C THR A 5 24.64 19.74 -3.83
N ASP A 6 25.04 20.89 -3.29
CA ASP A 6 24.54 21.39 -2.01
C ASP A 6 23.10 21.90 -2.11
N ALA A 7 22.74 22.53 -3.24
CA ALA A 7 21.35 22.92 -3.49
C ALA A 7 20.44 21.69 -3.65
N LEU A 8 20.88 20.68 -4.42
CA LEU A 8 20.12 19.45 -4.66
C LEU A 8 19.86 18.65 -3.38
N SER A 9 20.88 18.51 -2.53
CA SER A 9 20.78 17.74 -1.28
C SER A 9 19.79 18.36 -0.28
N LYS A 10 19.62 19.69 -0.29
CA LYS A 10 18.64 20.39 0.56
C LYS A 10 17.21 20.28 0.03
N ILE A 11 17.06 20.19 -1.29
CA ILE A 11 15.78 20.22 -1.98
C ILE A 11 15.15 18.83 -2.13
N ALA A 12 15.96 17.78 -2.30
CA ALA A 12 15.47 16.42 -2.47
C ALA A 12 14.51 15.94 -1.34
N PRO A 13 14.79 16.17 -0.04
CA PRO A 13 13.87 15.77 1.03
C PRO A 13 12.50 16.45 0.95
N ILE A 14 12.47 17.71 0.46
CA ILE A 14 11.24 18.50 0.33
C ILE A 14 10.37 17.97 -0.81
N TYR A 15 10.98 17.56 -1.93
CA TYR A 15 10.22 16.94 -3.03
C TYR A 15 9.67 15.57 -2.65
N ASN A 16 10.45 14.75 -1.92
CA ASN A 16 10.01 13.44 -1.47
C ASN A 16 8.76 13.53 -0.60
N ILE A 17 8.78 14.42 0.41
CA ILE A 17 7.61 14.56 1.30
C ILE A 17 6.38 15.09 0.56
N MET A 18 6.54 16.02 -0.40
CA MET A 18 5.44 16.48 -1.24
C MET A 18 4.85 15.33 -2.07
N LEU A 19 5.69 14.51 -2.69
CA LEU A 19 5.25 13.35 -3.47
C LEU A 19 4.50 12.35 -2.58
N SER A 20 4.99 12.07 -1.38
CA SER A 20 4.33 11.19 -0.41
C SER A 20 2.93 11.68 -0.05
N PHE A 21 2.75 12.98 0.17
CA PHE A 21 1.43 13.57 0.40
C PHE A 21 0.48 13.41 -0.79
N VAL A 22 0.99 13.58 -2.02
CA VAL A 22 0.18 13.35 -3.24
C VAL A 22 -0.28 11.89 -3.32
N VAL A 23 0.64 10.94 -3.12
CA VAL A 23 0.31 9.50 -3.13
C VAL A 23 -0.71 9.17 -2.04
N PHE A 24 -0.53 9.71 -0.83
CA PHE A 24 -1.46 9.53 0.28
C PHE A 24 -2.86 10.07 -0.05
N TYR A 25 -2.95 11.26 -0.65
CA TYR A 25 -4.22 11.84 -1.06
C TYR A 25 -4.91 11.01 -2.15
N MET A 26 -4.16 10.51 -3.14
CA MET A 26 -4.70 9.62 -4.16
C MET A 26 -5.23 8.31 -3.56
N LEU A 27 -4.52 7.72 -2.59
CA LEU A 27 -4.96 6.52 -1.89
C LEU A 27 -6.19 6.77 -1.01
N TYR A 28 -6.25 7.92 -0.36
CA TYR A 28 -7.41 8.34 0.41
C TYR A 28 -8.66 8.40 -0.49
N ILE A 29 -8.54 9.02 -1.67
CA ILE A 29 -9.61 9.04 -2.68
C ILE A 29 -9.94 7.61 -3.15
N LEU A 30 -8.94 6.76 -3.39
CA LEU A 30 -9.15 5.38 -3.82
C LEU A 30 -9.96 4.56 -2.79
N ILE A 31 -9.66 4.74 -1.50
CA ILE A 31 -10.33 4.02 -0.41
C ILE A 31 -11.74 4.54 -0.15
N LEU A 32 -11.95 5.87 -0.21
CA LEU A 32 -13.25 6.50 0.01
C LEU A 32 -14.15 6.51 -1.24
N GLY A 33 -13.55 6.36 -2.42
CA GLY A 33 -14.22 6.22 -3.69
C GLY A 33 -15.20 5.04 -3.63
N LYS A 34 -16.45 5.37 -3.35
CA LYS A 34 -17.59 4.46 -3.08
C LYS A 34 -18.00 3.59 -4.29
N THR A 35 -17.17 3.54 -5.33
CA THR A 35 -17.44 2.94 -6.62
C THR A 35 -16.60 1.68 -6.81
N ARG A 36 -17.08 0.55 -6.30
CA ARG A 36 -17.12 -0.73 -7.05
C ARG A 36 -17.82 -1.79 -6.23
N LYS A 37 -18.71 -2.52 -6.90
CA LYS A 37 -19.60 -3.56 -6.38
C LYS A 37 -18.86 -4.80 -5.79
N THR A 38 -17.56 -4.70 -5.55
CA THR A 38 -16.66 -5.78 -5.15
C THR A 38 -16.02 -5.44 -3.80
N LYS A 39 -16.74 -5.69 -2.70
CA LYS A 39 -16.27 -5.51 -1.31
C LYS A 39 -14.96 -6.26 -0.97
N SER A 40 -14.53 -7.14 -1.87
CA SER A 40 -13.42 -8.06 -1.69
C SER A 40 -12.05 -7.40 -1.98
N TYR A 41 -11.98 -6.48 -2.95
CA TYR A 41 -10.70 -5.95 -3.46
C TYR A 41 -10.06 -4.83 -2.61
N LEU A 42 -10.77 -4.25 -1.64
CA LEU A 42 -10.31 -3.06 -0.88
C LEU A 42 -9.41 -3.37 0.33
N LYS A 43 -9.35 -4.62 0.79
CA LYS A 43 -8.56 -4.99 1.98
C LYS A 43 -7.05 -4.73 1.83
N PRO A 44 -6.35 -5.19 0.77
CA PRO A 44 -4.91 -4.94 0.63
C PRO A 44 -4.57 -3.43 0.60
N TRP A 45 -5.38 -2.63 -0.08
CA TRP A 45 -5.20 -1.17 -0.15
C TRP A 45 -5.26 -0.46 1.21
N LYS A 46 -6.00 -1.01 2.19
CA LYS A 46 -5.99 -0.48 3.55
C LYS A 46 -4.64 -0.66 4.24
N TYR A 47 -3.99 -1.81 4.05
CA TYR A 47 -2.65 -2.06 4.59
C TYR A 47 -1.61 -1.17 3.91
N PHE A 48 -1.72 -0.99 2.59
CA PHE A 48 -0.89 -0.04 1.85
C PHE A 48 -1.04 1.38 2.39
N TYR A 49 -2.27 1.82 2.64
CA TYR A 49 -2.54 3.15 3.19
C TYR A 49 -1.93 3.34 4.58
N VAL A 50 -2.02 2.33 5.46
CA VAL A 50 -1.35 2.36 6.77
C VAL A 50 0.17 2.43 6.59
N ALA A 51 0.74 1.66 5.67
CA ALA A 51 2.18 1.68 5.39
C ALA A 51 2.66 3.06 4.88
N ILE A 52 1.92 3.68 3.96
CA ILE A 52 2.22 5.04 3.48
C ILE A 52 2.04 6.09 4.58
N THR A 53 1.08 5.91 5.48
CA THR A 53 0.92 6.80 6.64
C THR A 53 2.16 6.75 7.54
N LEU A 54 2.65 5.54 7.85
CA LEU A 54 3.86 5.34 8.64
C LEU A 54 5.09 5.91 7.93
N PHE A 55 5.16 5.75 6.60
CA PHE A 55 6.22 6.32 5.78
C PHE A 55 6.24 7.85 5.85
N ILE A 56 5.08 8.52 5.73
CA ILE A 56 5.00 9.99 5.88
C ILE A 56 5.44 10.44 7.27
N ILE A 57 5.03 9.72 8.32
CA ILE A 57 5.45 10.04 9.70
C ILE A 57 6.98 9.94 9.82
N GLU A 58 7.60 8.90 9.25
CA GLU A 58 9.05 8.73 9.22
C GLU A 58 9.72 9.89 8.45
N GLU A 59 9.22 10.25 7.27
CA GLU A 59 9.76 11.37 6.49
C GLU A 59 9.65 12.70 7.23
N ILE A 60 8.53 12.95 7.92
CA ILE A 60 8.36 14.16 8.76
C ILE A 60 9.42 14.19 9.87
N ILE A 61 9.65 13.06 10.55
CA ILE A 61 10.66 12.98 11.62
C ILE A 61 12.06 13.24 11.05
N THR A 62 12.37 12.65 9.89
CA THR A 62 13.63 12.84 9.20
C THR A 62 13.83 14.29 8.76
N LEU A 63 12.77 14.96 8.29
CA LEU A 63 12.78 16.38 7.95
C LEU A 63 12.99 17.27 9.20
N LEU A 64 12.33 16.96 10.32
CA LEU A 64 12.50 17.69 11.58
C LEU A 64 13.92 17.54 12.14
N LYS A 65 14.54 16.37 11.99
CA LYS A 65 15.97 16.16 12.30
C LYS A 65 16.87 16.97 11.38
N PHE A 66 16.55 17.03 10.09
CA PHE A 66 17.28 17.83 9.11
C PHE A 66 17.27 19.33 9.46
N PHE A 67 16.12 19.86 9.89
CA PHE A 67 16.00 21.23 10.39
C PHE A 67 16.57 21.46 11.80
N LYS A 68 17.19 20.45 12.41
CA LYS A 68 17.71 20.47 13.79
C LYS A 68 16.66 20.82 14.86
N ILE A 69 15.38 20.59 14.56
CA ILE A 69 14.28 20.76 15.52
C ILE A 69 14.26 19.56 16.48
N LEU A 70 14.51 18.36 15.95
CA LEU A 70 14.66 17.13 16.71
C LEU A 70 16.13 16.70 16.72
N SER A 71 16.61 16.26 17.88
CA SER A 71 17.95 15.68 18.04
C SER A 71 17.87 14.15 18.05
N ASP A 72 18.96 13.50 17.66
CA ASP A 72 19.11 12.05 17.75
C ASP A 72 19.05 11.54 19.21
N ALA A 73 19.27 12.42 20.20
CA ALA A 73 19.05 12.11 21.60
C ALA A 73 17.57 11.88 21.94
N THR A 74 16.66 12.55 21.23
CA THR A 74 15.20 12.44 21.46
C THR A 74 14.60 11.27 20.69
N ILE A 75 15.04 11.08 19.44
CA ILE A 75 14.58 10.00 18.58
C ILE A 75 15.81 9.26 18.05
N PRO A 76 16.17 8.11 18.62
CA PRO A 76 17.34 7.36 18.18
C PRO A 76 17.14 6.83 16.76
N ARG A 77 18.23 6.62 16.03
CA ARG A 77 18.21 6.06 14.66
C ARG A 77 17.50 4.70 14.56
N THR A 78 17.51 3.93 15.65
CA THR A 78 16.80 2.64 15.75
C THR A 78 15.28 2.79 15.63
N PHE A 79 14.72 3.96 15.94
CA PHE A 79 13.30 4.23 15.79
C PHE A 79 12.87 4.23 14.32
N ASN A 80 13.59 4.94 13.44
CA ASN A 80 13.34 4.93 12.00
C ASN A 80 13.47 3.52 11.42
N ALA A 81 14.54 2.80 11.78
CA ALA A 81 14.74 1.41 11.33
C ALA A 81 13.59 0.48 11.78
N SER A 82 13.02 0.70 12.96
CA SER A 82 11.86 -0.07 13.43
C SER A 82 10.61 0.24 12.62
N ILE A 83 10.37 1.52 12.27
CA ILE A 83 9.25 1.92 11.41
C ILE A 83 9.42 1.33 10.01
N GLU A 84 10.61 1.42 9.42
CA GLU A 84 10.92 0.82 8.11
C GLU A 84 10.61 -0.68 8.10
N LEU A 85 11.01 -1.40 9.14
CA LEU A 85 10.71 -2.83 9.26
C LEU A 85 9.19 -3.10 9.31
N ILE A 86 8.43 -2.30 10.06
CA ILE A 86 6.97 -2.42 10.12
C ILE A 86 6.34 -2.17 8.74
N ILE A 87 6.82 -1.15 8.01
CA ILE A 87 6.37 -0.85 6.64
C ILE A 87 6.61 -2.07 5.74
N ILE A 88 7.82 -2.64 5.76
CA ILE A 88 8.16 -3.83 4.96
C ILE A 88 7.25 -5.01 5.30
N ILE A 89 7.00 -5.28 6.59
CA ILE A 89 6.11 -6.36 7.02
C ILE A 89 4.68 -6.12 6.51
N LEU A 90 4.18 -4.88 6.59
CA LEU A 90 2.85 -4.52 6.06
C LEU A 90 2.76 -4.73 4.55
N PHE A 91 3.80 -4.37 3.80
CA PHE A 91 3.89 -4.62 2.36
C PHE A 91 3.87 -6.11 2.02
N VAL A 92 4.69 -6.92 2.69
CA VAL A 92 4.72 -8.38 2.49
C VAL A 92 3.36 -8.99 2.82
N PHE A 93 2.73 -8.55 3.91
CA PHE A 93 1.41 -9.01 4.31
C PHE A 93 0.33 -8.64 3.30
N MET A 94 0.37 -7.40 2.79
CA MET A 94 -0.52 -6.93 1.73
C MET A 94 -0.40 -7.80 0.47
N LEU A 95 0.83 -8.07 0.00
CA LEU A 95 1.06 -8.91 -1.19
C LEU A 95 0.51 -10.32 -0.98
N LYS A 96 0.70 -10.91 0.21
CA LYS A 96 0.09 -12.21 0.53
C LYS A 96 -1.44 -12.15 0.48
N LEU A 97 -2.05 -11.10 1.02
CA LEU A 97 -3.50 -10.93 0.98
C LEU A 97 -4.02 -10.81 -0.45
N GLU A 98 -3.30 -10.12 -1.32
CA GLU A 98 -3.65 -9.99 -2.73
C GLU A 98 -3.58 -11.33 -3.46
N ILE A 99 -2.51 -12.10 -3.25
CA ILE A 99 -2.36 -13.45 -3.84
C ILE A 99 -3.49 -14.38 -3.39
N MET A 100 -3.79 -14.43 -2.09
CA MET A 100 -4.90 -15.25 -1.57
C MET A 100 -6.24 -14.85 -2.19
N HIS A 101 -6.44 -13.56 -2.44
CA HIS A 101 -7.65 -13.06 -3.07
C HIS A 101 -7.83 -13.55 -4.50
N ILE A 102 -6.75 -13.50 -5.28
CA ILE A 102 -6.73 -13.95 -6.67
C ILE A 102 -6.99 -15.47 -6.73
N GLU A 103 -6.41 -16.23 -5.81
CA GLU A 103 -6.64 -17.68 -5.71
C GLU A 103 -8.11 -18.04 -5.41
N ASP A 104 -8.75 -17.32 -4.48
CA ASP A 104 -10.15 -17.53 -4.13
C ASP A 104 -11.09 -17.19 -5.31
N GLU A 105 -10.83 -16.09 -6.01
CA GLU A 105 -11.61 -15.69 -7.19
C GLU A 105 -11.50 -16.71 -8.34
N GLN A 106 -10.35 -17.35 -8.52
CA GLN A 106 -10.19 -18.42 -9.51
C GLN A 106 -10.96 -19.70 -9.14
N LYS A 107 -10.99 -20.07 -7.85
CA LYS A 107 -11.71 -21.26 -7.37
C LYS A 107 -13.23 -21.11 -7.58
N ASP A 108 -13.78 -19.93 -7.31
CA ASP A 108 -15.22 -19.68 -7.47
C ASP A 108 -15.65 -19.66 -8.94
N ASN A 109 -14.87 -19.02 -9.82
CA ASN A 109 -15.12 -19.06 -11.27
C ASN A 109 -15.08 -20.48 -11.86
N THR A 110 -14.18 -21.33 -11.34
CA THR A 110 -14.07 -22.72 -11.77
C THR A 110 -15.31 -23.52 -11.36
N LYS A 111 -15.78 -23.37 -10.11
CA LYS A 111 -17.01 -24.03 -9.63
C LYS A 111 -18.23 -23.62 -10.43
N GLU A 112 -18.42 -22.33 -10.70
CA GLU A 112 -19.57 -21.83 -11.45
C GLU A 112 -19.60 -22.40 -12.88
N THR A 113 -18.42 -22.52 -13.51
CA THR A 113 -18.27 -23.12 -14.84
C THR A 113 -18.62 -24.61 -14.86
N VAL A 114 -18.20 -25.36 -13.84
CA VAL A 114 -18.52 -26.78 -13.68
C VAL A 114 -20.03 -26.97 -13.47
N VAL A 115 -20.65 -26.19 -12.60
CA VAL A 115 -22.10 -26.24 -12.34
C VAL A 115 -22.89 -25.93 -13.62
N LYS A 116 -22.54 -24.86 -14.36
CA LYS A 116 -23.21 -24.52 -15.64
C LYS A 116 -23.07 -25.66 -16.68
N LYS A 117 -21.93 -26.34 -16.75
CA LYS A 117 -21.74 -27.51 -17.63
C LYS A 117 -22.61 -28.70 -17.21
N ILE A 118 -22.71 -29.01 -15.92
CA ILE A 118 -23.53 -30.11 -15.41
C ILE A 118 -25.02 -29.85 -15.68
N VAL A 119 -25.51 -28.64 -15.41
CA VAL A 119 -26.91 -28.25 -15.65
C VAL A 119 -27.27 -28.35 -17.14
N LYS A 120 -26.41 -27.88 -18.05
CA LYS A 120 -26.64 -28.04 -19.50
C LYS A 120 -26.70 -29.50 -19.93
N LYS A 121 -25.80 -30.35 -19.42
CA LYS A 121 -25.74 -31.78 -19.77
C LYS A 121 -26.97 -32.55 -19.26
N SER A 122 -27.47 -32.20 -18.08
CA SER A 122 -28.72 -32.71 -17.50
C SER A 122 -29.95 -32.36 -18.36
N SER A 123 -30.05 -31.10 -18.83
CA SER A 123 -31.19 -30.66 -19.66
C SER A 123 -31.26 -31.34 -21.04
N LYS A 124 -30.12 -31.71 -21.61
CA LYS A 124 -30.03 -32.38 -22.92
C LYS A 124 -30.41 -33.86 -22.90
N LYS A 125 -30.42 -34.50 -21.72
CA LYS A 125 -30.70 -35.93 -21.57
C LYS A 125 -32.19 -36.22 -21.30
N LYS A 126 -33.01 -35.17 -21.14
CA LYS A 126 -34.46 -35.22 -20.90
C LYS A 126 -35.32 -34.92 -22.15
N LYS A 127 -34.69 -34.68 -23.30
CA LYS A 127 -35.33 -34.60 -24.63
C LYS A 127 -34.86 -35.79 -25.44
#